data_AF-A0A814WYF1-F1
#
_entry.id   AF-A0A814WYF1-F1
#
_cell.length_a   1.000
_cell.length_b   1.000
_cell.length_c   1.000
_cell.angle_alpha   90.00
_cell.angle_beta   90.00
_cell.angle_gamma   90.00
#
_symmetry.space_group_name_H-M   'P 1'
#
loop_
_entity.id
_entity.type
_entity.pdbx_description
1 polymer ?
#
loop_
_entity_poly.entity_id
_entity_poly.type
_entity_poly.pdbx_seq_one_letter_code
_entity_poly.pdbx_strand_id
1 'polypeptide(L)'
;MVALRVLTVLVLAVIYSTVTAQNKPCEQCDPSKCPVTSDKECLAGLTLDRCGCCQVCAQRESELCNHPDIPSSKQYEACGENLQCRIRKDSRGAPREARCECNDQIEMCGSDGKTYRNYCHLMESSKLAKAEQKPIIKVFKRKPCDSAPEITLPPASVTNRTGSNVFLTCEAAGVPLPVVEWVYSSPAGKQTVYPTDDDRISTLVRGGPNAHVLTSWLQIQSLQRNDQGTYTCVASNALGKVEKSCTVSVEAGREF
;
A
#
# COMPACT_ATOMS: atom_id res chain seq x y z
N MET A 1 -33.93 -51.75 -31.95
CA MET A 1 -32.47 -51.65 -31.67
C MET A 1 -31.72 -50.60 -32.52
N VAL A 2 -32.41 -49.68 -33.22
CA VAL A 2 -31.75 -48.64 -34.05
C VAL A 2 -31.92 -47.22 -33.49
N ALA A 3 -33.04 -46.93 -32.81
CA ALA A 3 -33.33 -45.58 -32.30
C ALA A 3 -32.46 -45.12 -31.11
N LEU A 4 -31.95 -46.04 -30.28
CA LEU A 4 -31.16 -45.70 -29.09
C LEU A 4 -29.69 -45.33 -29.41
N ARG A 5 -29.20 -45.74 -30.59
CA ARG A 5 -27.84 -45.41 -31.07
C ARG A 5 -27.75 -44.03 -31.72
N VAL A 6 -28.85 -43.50 -32.23
CA VAL A 6 -28.88 -42.16 -32.87
C VAL A 6 -28.92 -41.05 -31.81
N LEU A 7 -29.66 -41.24 -30.72
CA LEU A 7 -29.74 -40.26 -29.63
C LEU A 7 -28.39 -40.11 -28.89
N THR A 8 -27.64 -41.20 -28.73
CA THR A 8 -26.32 -41.18 -28.07
C THR A 8 -25.24 -40.52 -28.95
N VAL A 9 -25.32 -40.66 -30.28
CA VAL A 9 -24.42 -39.96 -31.22
C VAL A 9 -24.72 -38.47 -31.28
N LEU A 10 -25.99 -38.06 -31.26
CA LEU A 10 -26.38 -36.64 -31.24
C LEU A 10 -26.00 -35.95 -29.92
N VAL A 11 -26.13 -36.63 -28.79
CA VAL A 11 -25.69 -36.07 -27.49
C VAL A 11 -24.17 -35.95 -27.43
N LEU A 12 -23.40 -36.91 -27.97
CA LEU A 12 -21.94 -36.81 -28.04
C LEU A 12 -21.44 -35.71 -29.01
N ALA A 13 -22.16 -35.44 -30.09
CA ALA A 13 -21.84 -34.34 -31.00
C ALA A 13 -22.11 -32.95 -30.38
N VAL A 14 -23.15 -32.83 -29.54
CA VAL A 14 -23.46 -31.59 -28.82
C VAL A 14 -22.51 -31.36 -27.64
N ILE A 15 -22.00 -32.42 -27.01
CA ILE A 15 -21.01 -32.31 -25.91
C ILE A 15 -19.59 -32.01 -26.44
N TYR A 16 -19.28 -32.30 -27.71
CA TYR A 16 -18.01 -31.89 -28.33
C TYR A 16 -17.91 -30.39 -28.66
N SER A 17 -18.99 -29.63 -28.42
CA SER A 17 -18.96 -28.16 -28.42
C SER A 17 -18.57 -27.61 -27.04
N THR A 18 -17.84 -28.38 -26.24
CA THR A 18 -17.16 -27.87 -25.05
C THR A 18 -15.94 -27.08 -25.48
N VAL A 19 -16.11 -25.75 -25.51
CA VAL A 19 -15.09 -24.75 -25.14
C VAL A 19 -13.66 -25.13 -25.55
N THR A 20 -13.39 -25.11 -26.85
CA THR A 20 -12.03 -24.80 -27.30
C THR A 20 -12.02 -23.31 -27.60
N ALA A 21 -11.54 -22.52 -26.63
CA ALA A 21 -11.02 -21.19 -26.93
C ALA A 21 -9.79 -21.41 -27.83
N GLN A 22 -10.04 -21.63 -29.13
CA GLN A 22 -9.00 -21.86 -30.10
C GLN A 22 -8.14 -20.59 -30.16
N ASN A 23 -6.86 -20.76 -29.86
CA ASN A 23 -5.81 -19.79 -30.15
C ASN A 23 -5.79 -19.56 -31.67
N LYS A 24 -6.69 -18.70 -32.17
CA LYS A 24 -6.75 -18.34 -33.59
C LYS A 24 -5.41 -17.72 -33.97
N PRO A 25 -4.69 -18.28 -34.96
CA PRO A 25 -3.45 -17.69 -35.43
C PRO A 25 -3.73 -16.27 -35.95
N CYS A 26 -2.77 -15.38 -35.78
CA CYS A 26 -2.90 -14.01 -36.25
C CYS A 26 -3.03 -13.99 -37.78
N GLU A 27 -4.10 -13.37 -38.27
CA GLU A 27 -4.28 -13.07 -39.69
C GLU A 27 -3.39 -11.89 -40.09
N GLN A 28 -3.27 -11.62 -41.40
CA GLN A 28 -2.54 -10.44 -41.88
C GLN A 28 -3.17 -9.17 -41.32
N CYS A 29 -2.35 -8.29 -40.73
CA CYS A 29 -2.85 -7.06 -40.13
C CYS A 29 -3.53 -6.15 -41.16
N ASP A 30 -4.80 -5.84 -40.90
CA ASP A 30 -5.59 -4.84 -41.64
C ASP A 30 -6.02 -3.73 -40.67
N PRO A 31 -5.29 -2.60 -40.62
CA PRO A 31 -5.56 -1.51 -39.69
C PRO A 31 -6.96 -0.91 -39.84
N SER A 32 -7.58 -1.05 -41.01
CA SER A 32 -8.91 -0.49 -41.31
C SER A 32 -10.03 -1.17 -40.51
N LYS A 33 -9.78 -2.39 -40.02
CA LYS A 33 -10.73 -3.18 -39.23
C LYS A 33 -10.55 -3.01 -37.72
N CYS A 34 -9.55 -2.24 -37.29
CA CYS A 34 -9.27 -2.07 -35.89
C CYS A 34 -10.37 -1.24 -35.20
N PRO A 35 -10.75 -1.61 -33.97
CA PRO A 35 -11.64 -0.79 -33.17
C PRO A 35 -10.98 0.56 -32.88
N VAL A 36 -11.79 1.61 -32.82
CA VAL A 36 -11.31 2.93 -32.40
C VAL A 36 -11.10 2.90 -30.89
N THR A 37 -9.85 2.93 -30.45
CA THR A 37 -9.49 3.02 -29.04
C THR A 37 -8.98 4.42 -28.71
N SER A 38 -9.61 5.07 -27.73
CA SER A 38 -9.25 6.42 -27.29
C SER A 38 -8.15 6.37 -26.23
N ASP A 39 -7.05 7.11 -26.43
CA ASP A 39 -5.99 7.28 -25.42
C ASP A 39 -6.52 7.85 -24.09
N LYS A 40 -7.69 8.52 -24.11
CA LYS A 40 -8.32 9.05 -22.88
C LYS A 40 -8.80 7.96 -21.92
N GLU A 41 -9.07 6.76 -22.42
CA GLU A 41 -9.61 5.64 -21.63
C GLU A 41 -8.50 4.70 -21.14
N CYS A 42 -7.34 4.70 -21.79
CA CYS A 42 -6.24 3.78 -21.48
C CYS A 42 -5.23 4.38 -20.48
N LEU A 43 -5.46 4.11 -19.19
CA LEU A 43 -4.65 4.65 -18.08
C LEU A 43 -3.17 4.25 -18.13
N ALA A 44 -2.86 3.03 -18.57
CA ALA A 44 -1.50 2.55 -18.73
C ALA A 44 -0.90 2.85 -20.13
N GLY A 45 -1.63 3.57 -20.99
CA GLY A 45 -1.22 3.79 -22.37
C GLY A 45 -1.82 2.82 -23.36
N LEU A 46 -1.50 3.06 -24.62
CA LEU A 46 -1.86 2.21 -25.73
C LEU A 46 -0.72 1.25 -26.02
N THR A 47 -1.06 0.03 -26.36
CA THR A 47 -0.15 -0.97 -26.91
C THR A 47 -0.77 -1.60 -28.14
N LEU A 48 -0.04 -2.50 -28.80
CA LEU A 48 -0.59 -3.30 -29.87
C LEU A 48 -1.20 -4.58 -29.29
N ASP A 49 -2.26 -5.06 -29.93
CA ASP A 49 -2.86 -6.35 -29.62
C ASP A 49 -1.83 -7.49 -29.72
N ARG A 50 -2.22 -8.69 -29.28
CA ARG A 50 -1.39 -9.92 -29.39
C ARG A 50 -0.85 -10.21 -30.80
N CYS A 51 -1.45 -9.65 -31.84
CA CYS A 51 -1.06 -9.84 -33.24
C CYS A 51 -0.18 -8.70 -33.77
N GLY A 52 0.10 -7.69 -32.96
CA GLY A 52 0.88 -6.52 -33.35
C GLY A 52 0.14 -5.60 -34.32
N CYS A 53 -1.19 -5.64 -34.36
CA CYS A 53 -1.99 -4.94 -35.38
C CYS A 53 -2.75 -3.75 -34.82
N CYS A 54 -3.77 -4.01 -33.99
CA CYS A 54 -4.66 -2.96 -33.52
C CYS A 54 -4.15 -2.30 -32.24
N GLN A 55 -4.39 -0.99 -32.11
CA GLN A 55 -4.16 -0.29 -30.85
C GLN A 55 -5.21 -0.72 -29.83
N VAL A 56 -4.74 -1.16 -28.66
CA VAL A 56 -5.57 -1.56 -27.53
C VAL A 56 -5.04 -0.93 -26.26
N CYS A 57 -5.84 -0.90 -25.19
CA CYS A 57 -5.32 -0.48 -23.89
C CYS A 57 -4.27 -1.46 -23.39
N ALA A 58 -3.15 -0.92 -22.92
CA ALA A 58 -2.12 -1.71 -22.30
C ALA A 58 -2.51 -2.14 -20.88
N GLN A 59 -1.94 -3.26 -20.41
CA GLN A 59 -2.18 -3.77 -19.06
C GLN A 59 -1.54 -2.86 -18.01
N ARG A 60 -2.27 -2.63 -16.93
CA ARG A 60 -1.90 -1.80 -15.78
C ARG A 60 -1.06 -2.57 -14.77
N GLU A 61 -0.48 -1.86 -13.81
CA GLU A 61 0.26 -2.51 -12.73
C GLU A 61 -0.61 -3.57 -12.01
N SER A 62 -0.02 -4.73 -11.75
CA SER A 62 -0.64 -5.93 -11.17
C SER A 62 -1.64 -6.67 -12.07
N GLU A 63 -1.96 -6.19 -13.28
CA GLU A 63 -2.77 -6.94 -14.23
C GLU A 63 -1.96 -8.07 -14.88
N LEU A 64 -2.65 -9.12 -15.33
CA LEU A 64 -2.03 -10.26 -15.99
C LEU A 64 -1.50 -9.85 -17.36
N CYS A 65 -0.32 -10.34 -17.72
CA CYS A 65 0.37 -9.95 -18.94
C CYS A 65 0.93 -11.15 -19.69
N ASN A 66 1.11 -10.98 -20.99
CA ASN A 66 1.69 -12.01 -21.85
C ASN A 66 3.20 -12.12 -21.62
N HIS A 67 3.62 -13.25 -21.04
CA HIS A 67 5.01 -13.58 -20.77
C HIS A 67 5.46 -14.77 -21.63
N PRO A 68 6.61 -14.69 -22.33
CA PRO A 68 7.10 -15.76 -23.22
C PRO A 68 7.18 -17.15 -22.56
N ASP A 69 7.61 -17.20 -21.31
CA ASP A 69 7.76 -18.45 -20.55
C ASP A 69 6.43 -19.05 -20.02
N ILE A 70 5.30 -18.38 -20.24
CA ILE A 70 3.98 -18.81 -19.75
C ILE A 70 3.01 -18.90 -20.95
N PRO A 71 2.90 -20.07 -21.61
CA PRO A 71 2.06 -20.21 -22.81
C PRO A 71 0.57 -19.89 -22.58
N SER A 72 0.07 -20.12 -21.36
CA SER A 72 -1.31 -19.78 -20.96
C SER A 72 -1.56 -18.28 -20.85
N SER A 73 -0.51 -17.45 -20.82
CA SER A 73 -0.63 -15.99 -20.69
C SER A 73 -0.80 -15.26 -22.03
N LYS A 74 -0.73 -15.97 -23.17
CA LYS A 74 -0.86 -15.40 -24.53
C LYS A 74 -2.17 -14.66 -24.80
N GLN A 75 -3.19 -14.86 -23.96
CA GLN A 75 -4.48 -14.19 -24.06
C GLN A 75 -4.48 -12.76 -23.50
N TYR A 76 -3.44 -12.36 -22.77
CA TYR A 76 -3.32 -11.04 -22.17
C TYR A 76 -2.56 -10.08 -23.08
N GLU A 77 -2.82 -8.79 -22.94
CA GLU A 77 -2.10 -7.78 -23.70
C GLU A 77 -0.74 -7.46 -23.07
N ALA A 78 0.07 -6.68 -23.78
CA ALA A 78 1.34 -6.20 -23.26
C ALA A 78 1.13 -5.16 -22.14
N CYS A 79 2.12 -5.07 -21.25
CA CYS A 79 2.14 -4.04 -20.22
C CYS A 79 2.30 -2.64 -20.81
N GLY A 80 1.76 -1.65 -20.09
CA GLY A 80 1.87 -0.25 -20.46
C GLY A 80 3.27 0.34 -20.36
N GLU A 81 3.35 1.65 -20.63
CA GLU A 81 4.61 2.38 -20.55
C GLU A 81 5.21 2.30 -19.14
N ASN A 82 6.52 2.06 -19.07
CA ASN A 82 7.29 1.90 -17.83
C ASN A 82 6.86 0.74 -16.93
N LEU A 83 6.10 -0.23 -17.46
CA LEU A 83 5.75 -1.48 -16.82
C LEU A 83 6.52 -2.64 -17.47
N GLN A 84 6.84 -3.66 -16.68
CA GLN A 84 7.49 -4.89 -17.14
C GLN A 84 6.67 -6.11 -16.73
N CYS A 85 6.44 -7.02 -17.67
CA CYS A 85 5.77 -8.28 -17.39
C CYS A 85 6.72 -9.22 -16.63
N ARG A 86 6.39 -9.59 -15.39
CA ARG A 86 7.23 -10.42 -14.52
C ARG A 86 6.46 -11.60 -13.96
N ILE A 87 7.12 -12.75 -13.86
CA ILE A 87 6.52 -13.98 -13.31
C ILE A 87 6.46 -13.90 -11.79
N ARG A 88 5.29 -14.19 -11.22
CA ARG A 88 5.12 -14.30 -9.77
C ARG A 88 5.98 -15.40 -9.17
N LYS A 89 6.61 -15.09 -8.03
CA LYS A 89 7.50 -16.01 -7.30
C LYS A 89 6.83 -16.67 -6.09
N ASP A 90 5.67 -16.18 -5.68
CA ASP A 90 4.96 -16.55 -4.45
C ASP A 90 3.95 -17.70 -4.61
N SER A 91 3.73 -18.17 -5.85
CA SER A 91 2.80 -19.25 -6.18
C SER A 91 3.28 -20.63 -5.67
N ARG A 92 3.06 -20.93 -4.40
CA ARG A 92 3.13 -22.31 -3.88
C ARG A 92 1.91 -23.10 -4.38
N GLY A 93 2.10 -23.94 -5.39
CA GLY A 93 1.07 -24.84 -5.92
C GLY A 93 0.02 -24.22 -6.85
N ALA A 94 0.11 -22.91 -7.12
CA ALA A 94 -0.72 -22.23 -8.11
C ALA A 94 -0.07 -22.26 -9.52
N PRO A 95 -0.87 -22.21 -10.59
CA PRO A 95 -0.36 -22.04 -11.95
C PRO A 95 0.60 -20.83 -12.03
N ARG A 96 1.67 -20.95 -12.83
CA ARG A 96 2.56 -19.81 -13.08
C ARG A 96 1.78 -18.73 -13.81
N GLU A 97 1.78 -17.53 -13.26
CA GLU A 97 1.20 -16.35 -13.89
C GLU A 97 2.23 -15.20 -13.88
N ALA A 98 2.09 -14.29 -14.83
CA ALA A 98 2.90 -13.08 -14.90
C ALA A 98 2.02 -11.85 -14.80
N ARG A 99 2.54 -10.82 -14.14
CA ARG A 99 1.85 -9.55 -13.92
C ARG A 99 2.74 -8.38 -14.31
N CYS A 100 2.13 -7.27 -14.69
CA CYS A 100 2.85 -6.04 -14.95
C CYS A 100 3.34 -5.43 -13.64
N GLU A 101 4.63 -5.14 -13.53
CA GLU A 101 5.24 -4.45 -12.40
C GLU A 101 5.87 -3.14 -12.89
N CYS A 102 5.73 -2.05 -12.13
CA CYS A 102 6.37 -0.79 -12.48
C CYS A 102 7.91 -0.92 -12.43
N ASN A 103 8.60 -0.34 -13.40
CA ASN A 103 10.06 -0.32 -13.42
C ASN A 103 10.65 0.60 -12.33
N ASP A 104 9.97 1.71 -12.02
CA ASP A 104 10.41 2.68 -11.02
C ASP A 104 9.49 2.60 -9.80
N GLN A 105 9.86 1.77 -8.82
CA GLN A 105 9.11 1.47 -7.59
C GLN A 105 9.32 2.51 -6.47
N ILE A 106 9.90 3.67 -6.77
CA ILE A 106 10.22 4.70 -5.77
C ILE A 106 8.98 5.59 -5.53
N GLU A 107 8.65 5.83 -4.27
CA GLU A 107 7.60 6.80 -3.93
C GLU A 107 8.00 8.22 -4.32
N MET A 108 7.05 8.99 -4.85
CA MET A 108 7.34 10.32 -5.39
C MET A 108 6.22 11.33 -5.17
N CYS A 109 6.61 12.60 -5.07
CA CYS A 109 5.69 13.70 -4.91
C CYS A 109 5.29 14.24 -6.29
N GLY A 110 3.99 14.28 -6.56
CA GLY A 110 3.43 14.93 -7.74
C GLY A 110 3.38 16.45 -7.61
N SER A 111 3.25 17.12 -8.74
CA SER A 111 3.03 18.58 -8.80
C SER A 111 1.69 19.03 -8.22
N ASP A 112 0.80 18.07 -7.92
CA ASP A 112 -0.47 18.26 -7.22
C ASP A 112 -0.35 18.14 -5.69
N GLY A 113 0.87 17.94 -5.17
CA GLY A 113 1.12 17.79 -3.74
C GLY A 113 0.74 16.42 -3.16
N LYS A 114 0.43 15.44 -4.01
CA LYS A 114 0.11 14.08 -3.60
C LYS A 114 1.34 13.16 -3.72
N THR A 115 1.52 12.30 -2.73
CA THR A 115 2.49 11.20 -2.80
C THR A 115 1.92 10.04 -3.61
N TYR A 116 2.72 9.55 -4.56
CA TYR A 116 2.44 8.37 -5.37
C TYR A 116 3.38 7.24 -5.01
N ARG A 117 2.86 6.02 -4.95
CA ARG A 117 3.63 4.83 -4.55
C ARG A 117 4.77 4.49 -5.50
N ASN A 118 4.64 4.86 -6.77
CA ASN A 118 5.61 4.64 -7.83
C ASN A 118 5.29 5.53 -9.04
N TYR A 119 6.17 5.55 -10.05
CA TYR A 119 5.99 6.38 -11.24
C TYR A 119 4.73 6.03 -12.05
N CYS A 120 4.41 4.75 -12.18
CA CYS A 120 3.28 4.29 -12.98
C CYS A 120 1.95 4.80 -12.41
N HIS A 121 1.81 4.87 -11.09
CA HIS A 121 0.64 5.46 -10.43
C HIS A 121 0.49 6.96 -10.64
N LEU A 122 1.60 7.70 -10.68
CA LEU A 122 1.59 9.12 -11.01
C LEU A 122 1.13 9.31 -12.47
N MET A 123 1.64 8.50 -13.39
CA MET A 123 1.26 8.56 -14.81
C MET A 123 -0.21 8.26 -15.04
N GLU A 124 -0.76 7.21 -14.42
CA GLU A 124 -2.19 6.90 -14.49
C GLU A 124 -3.04 8.08 -13.97
N SER A 125 -2.65 8.67 -12.84
CA SER A 125 -3.37 9.81 -12.25
C SER A 125 -3.26 11.08 -13.10
N SER A 126 -2.11 11.28 -13.76
CA SER A 126 -1.89 12.38 -14.69
C SER A 126 -2.77 12.25 -15.94
N LYS A 127 -2.96 11.02 -16.44
CA LYS A 127 -3.91 10.75 -17.53
C LYS A 127 -5.35 11.01 -17.13
N LEU A 128 -5.77 10.56 -15.96
CA LEU A 128 -7.11 10.87 -15.41
C LEU A 128 -7.32 12.38 -15.29
N ALA A 129 -6.36 13.11 -14.73
CA ALA A 129 -6.41 14.55 -14.63
C ALA A 129 -6.58 15.21 -16.02
N LYS A 130 -5.81 14.76 -17.02
CA LYS A 130 -5.94 15.26 -18.41
C LYS A 130 -7.31 14.97 -19.02
N ALA A 131 -7.88 13.78 -18.78
CA ALA A 131 -9.22 13.41 -19.25
C ALA A 131 -10.30 14.33 -18.66
N GLU A 132 -10.12 14.73 -17.39
CA GLU A 132 -10.95 15.69 -16.67
C GLU A 132 -10.58 17.17 -16.94
N GLN A 133 -9.71 17.44 -17.93
CA GLN A 133 -9.26 18.80 -18.28
C GLN A 133 -8.58 19.55 -17.12
N LYS A 134 -8.00 18.81 -16.17
CA LYS A 134 -7.17 19.33 -15.07
C LYS A 134 -5.69 19.42 -15.51
N PRO A 135 -4.86 20.19 -14.79
CA PRO A 135 -3.43 20.25 -15.07
C PRO A 135 -2.75 18.88 -15.05
N ILE A 136 -1.80 18.68 -15.97
CA ILE A 136 -0.99 17.45 -16.03
C ILE A 136 -0.14 17.34 -14.76
N ILE A 137 -0.22 16.19 -14.10
CA ILE A 137 0.56 15.90 -12.90
C ILE A 137 1.96 15.48 -13.35
N LYS A 138 2.97 16.21 -12.90
CA LYS A 138 4.39 15.94 -13.17
C LYS A 138 5.08 15.48 -11.89
N VAL A 139 6.21 14.80 -12.04
CA VAL A 139 7.08 14.49 -10.90
C VAL A 139 7.66 15.80 -10.36
N PHE A 140 7.36 16.12 -9.11
CA PHE A 140 7.92 17.28 -8.41
C PHE A 140 9.20 16.90 -7.66
N LYS A 141 9.18 15.79 -6.91
CA LYS A 141 10.33 15.26 -6.17
C LYS A 141 10.34 13.73 -6.24
N ARG A 142 11.52 13.10 -6.37
CA ARG A 142 11.72 11.63 -6.29
C ARG A 142 11.80 11.15 -4.84
N LYS A 143 10.85 11.60 -4.03
CA LYS A 143 10.59 11.21 -2.65
C LYS A 143 9.13 11.58 -2.34
N PRO A 144 8.51 11.03 -1.30
CA PRO A 144 7.20 11.47 -0.85
C PRO A 144 7.09 12.99 -0.64
N CYS A 145 5.87 13.51 -0.77
CA CYS A 145 5.59 14.90 -0.44
C CYS A 145 5.85 15.14 1.04
N ASP A 146 6.35 16.35 1.34
CA ASP A 146 6.57 16.74 2.73
C ASP A 146 5.19 16.87 3.42
N SER A 147 5.06 16.34 4.64
CA SER A 147 3.81 16.28 5.40
C SER A 147 4.06 16.61 6.88
N ALA A 148 3.10 17.30 7.50
CA ALA A 148 3.10 17.51 8.93
C ALA A 148 2.95 16.17 9.68
N PRO A 149 3.39 16.08 10.95
CA PRO A 149 3.32 14.85 11.70
C PRO A 149 1.86 14.45 11.97
N GLU A 150 1.61 13.15 11.90
CA GLU A 150 0.33 12.55 12.27
C GLU A 150 0.59 11.40 13.23
N ILE A 151 -0.16 11.34 14.34
CA ILE A 151 -0.11 10.19 15.26
C ILE A 151 -1.08 9.13 14.75
N THR A 152 -0.54 8.09 14.13
CA THR A 152 -1.28 6.96 13.56
C THR A 152 -1.74 5.98 14.63
N LEU A 153 -0.95 5.82 15.70
CA LEU A 153 -1.32 5.05 16.88
C LEU A 153 -1.14 5.91 18.13
N PRO A 154 -2.23 6.45 18.71
CA PRO A 154 -2.14 7.19 19.96
C PRO A 154 -1.88 6.26 21.14
N PRO A 155 -1.28 6.77 22.24
CA PRO A 155 -1.11 5.99 23.44
C PRO A 155 -2.46 5.63 24.06
N ALA A 156 -2.55 4.40 24.58
CA ALA A 156 -3.73 3.90 25.27
C ALA A 156 -3.63 4.12 26.79
N SER A 157 -4.73 4.51 27.42
CA SER A 157 -4.80 4.62 28.88
C SER A 157 -4.67 3.25 29.53
N VAL A 158 -4.00 3.20 30.67
CA VAL A 158 -3.70 1.96 31.39
C VAL A 158 -3.98 2.12 32.88
N THR A 159 -4.55 1.07 33.47
CA THR A 159 -4.72 0.93 34.92
C THR A 159 -3.99 -0.31 35.35
N ASN A 160 -3.05 -0.19 36.30
CA ASN A 160 -2.27 -1.32 36.78
C ASN A 160 -1.94 -1.14 38.27
N ARG A 161 -1.35 -2.16 38.89
CA ARG A 161 -1.00 -2.14 40.32
C ARG A 161 0.42 -1.63 40.55
N THR A 162 0.69 -1.18 41.77
CA THR A 162 2.03 -0.84 42.22
C THR A 162 3.01 -1.99 41.94
N GLY A 163 4.21 -1.69 41.45
CA GLY A 163 5.25 -2.67 41.13
C GLY A 163 5.17 -3.28 39.73
N SER A 164 4.06 -3.11 39.00
CA SER A 164 3.92 -3.56 37.61
C SER A 164 4.83 -2.79 36.66
N ASN A 165 5.19 -3.41 35.53
CA ASN A 165 5.86 -2.74 34.42
C ASN A 165 4.83 -2.33 33.36
N VAL A 166 4.90 -1.08 32.91
CA VAL A 166 3.97 -0.48 31.95
C VAL A 166 4.72 0.04 30.74
N PHE A 167 4.12 -0.11 29.56
CA PHE A 167 4.61 0.45 28.30
C PHE A 167 3.52 1.28 27.65
N LEU A 168 3.81 2.54 27.38
CA LEU A 168 2.99 3.39 26.53
C LEU A 168 3.58 3.38 25.13
N THR A 169 2.74 3.25 24.12
CA THR A 169 3.18 3.19 22.72
C THR A 169 2.59 4.37 21.95
N CYS A 170 3.39 5.00 21.11
CA CYS A 170 2.95 6.04 20.21
C CYS A 170 3.60 5.84 18.83
N GLU A 171 2.79 5.76 17.78
CA GLU A 171 3.27 5.70 16.40
C GLU A 171 2.96 7.02 15.70
N ALA A 172 3.97 7.58 15.05
CA ALA A 172 3.86 8.83 14.32
C ALA A 172 4.43 8.70 12.90
N ALA A 173 3.72 9.27 11.94
CA ALA A 173 4.12 9.36 10.54
C ALA A 173 4.40 10.82 10.16
N GLY A 174 5.29 11.04 9.20
CA GLY A 174 5.57 12.37 8.68
C GLY A 174 6.76 12.40 7.73
N VAL A 175 6.80 13.42 6.87
CA VAL A 175 7.90 13.65 5.94
C VAL A 175 8.36 15.11 6.07
N PRO A 176 9.52 15.41 6.67
CA PRO A 176 10.50 14.48 7.25
C PRO A 176 9.97 13.68 8.45
N LEU A 177 10.64 12.56 8.74
CA LEU A 177 10.32 11.68 9.87
C LEU A 177 10.28 12.53 11.16
N PRO A 178 9.21 12.45 11.96
CA PRO A 178 9.07 13.30 13.14
C PRO A 178 10.04 12.91 14.26
N VAL A 179 10.22 13.81 15.22
CA VAL A 179 10.81 13.50 16.53
C VAL A 179 9.68 13.36 17.53
N VAL A 180 9.75 12.33 18.38
CA VAL A 180 8.75 12.07 19.42
C VAL A 180 9.33 12.32 20.81
N GLU A 181 8.62 13.13 21.58
CA GLU A 181 8.89 13.41 22.98
C GLU A 181 7.70 12.99 23.84
N TRP A 182 7.96 12.59 25.08
CA TRP A 182 6.93 12.27 26.05
C TRP A 182 6.86 13.33 27.13
N VAL A 183 5.66 13.86 27.36
CA VAL A 183 5.38 14.85 28.41
C VAL A 183 4.45 14.25 29.43
N TYR A 184 4.93 14.10 30.66
CA TYR A 184 4.11 13.73 31.81
C TYR A 184 3.53 14.99 32.47
N SER A 185 2.25 14.92 32.81
CA SER A 185 1.53 15.92 33.60
C SER A 185 0.97 15.24 34.85
N SER A 186 1.47 15.67 36.01
CA SER A 186 0.96 15.17 37.28
C SER A 186 -0.47 15.65 37.53
N PRO A 187 -1.23 15.00 38.43
CA PRO A 187 -2.56 15.47 38.84
C PRO A 187 -2.54 16.90 39.43
N ALA A 188 -1.39 17.35 39.92
CA ALA A 188 -1.18 18.71 40.42
C ALA A 188 -0.79 19.72 39.32
N GLY A 189 -0.75 19.31 38.04
CA GLY A 189 -0.44 20.16 36.90
C GLY A 189 1.06 20.37 36.64
N LYS A 190 1.96 19.69 37.35
CA LYS A 190 3.40 19.77 37.08
C LYS A 190 3.73 18.98 35.82
N GLN A 191 4.38 19.63 34.85
CA GLN A 191 4.84 18.99 33.63
C GLN A 191 6.30 18.56 33.72
N THR A 192 6.63 17.42 33.11
CA THR A 192 8.00 16.88 33.01
C THR A 192 8.18 16.24 31.64
N VAL A 193 9.30 16.52 30.96
CA VAL A 193 9.65 15.93 29.67
C VAL A 193 10.57 14.75 29.90
N TYR A 194 10.32 13.61 29.25
CA TYR A 194 11.16 12.42 29.32
C TYR A 194 12.11 12.31 28.11
N PRO A 195 13.29 11.67 28.28
CA PRO A 195 13.77 10.99 29.47
C PRO A 195 14.21 11.94 30.60
N THR A 196 14.18 11.43 31.85
CA THR A 196 14.68 12.09 33.06
C THR A 196 15.73 11.21 33.73
N ASP A 197 16.34 11.68 34.82
CA ASP A 197 17.29 10.89 35.64
C ASP A 197 16.60 9.81 36.51
N ASP A 198 15.38 9.39 36.16
CA ASP A 198 14.69 8.28 36.85
C ASP A 198 15.00 6.99 36.10
N ASP A 199 15.88 6.16 36.68
CA ASP A 199 16.33 4.90 36.08
C ASP A 199 15.18 3.91 35.80
N ARG A 200 14.00 4.07 36.43
CA ARG A 200 12.83 3.24 36.17
C ARG A 200 12.11 3.62 34.89
N ILE A 201 12.29 4.86 34.41
CA ILE A 201 11.55 5.41 33.27
C ILE A 201 12.50 5.58 32.09
N SER A 202 12.20 4.89 31.00
CA SER A 202 13.01 4.96 29.79
C SER A 202 12.16 5.19 28.55
N THR A 203 12.74 5.89 27.58
CA THR A 203 12.13 6.09 26.26
C THR A 203 12.92 5.28 25.23
N LEU A 204 12.21 4.65 24.30
CA LEU A 204 12.79 3.94 23.18
C LEU A 204 12.11 4.40 21.90
N VAL A 205 12.89 4.70 20.86
CA VAL A 205 12.37 5.03 19.54
C VAL A 205 12.97 4.06 18.52
N ARG A 206 12.11 3.50 17.66
CA ARG A 206 12.53 2.70 16.50
C ARG A 206 11.80 3.17 15.25
N GLY A 207 12.41 2.93 14.09
CA GLY A 207 11.70 3.05 12.82
C GLY A 207 10.48 2.11 12.82
N GLY A 208 9.38 2.57 12.25
CA GLY A 208 8.15 1.81 12.08
C GLY A 208 8.24 0.84 10.89
N PRO A 209 7.10 0.23 10.49
CA PRO A 209 7.06 -0.72 9.39
C PRO A 209 7.39 -0.09 8.02
N ASN A 210 7.25 1.23 7.88
CA ASN A 210 7.48 1.99 6.66
C ASN A 210 8.51 3.12 6.89
N ALA A 211 9.17 3.59 5.82
CA ALA A 211 10.29 4.55 5.88
C ALA A 211 9.97 5.93 6.50
N HIS A 212 8.69 6.27 6.60
CA HIS A 212 8.21 7.58 7.09
C HIS A 212 7.36 7.46 8.36
N VAL A 213 7.51 6.33 9.07
CA VAL A 213 6.81 6.02 10.31
C VAL A 213 7.86 5.70 11.38
N LEU A 214 7.61 6.12 12.61
CA LEU A 214 8.37 5.71 13.78
C LEU A 214 7.44 5.28 14.90
N THR A 215 7.92 4.37 15.74
CA THR A 215 7.23 3.96 16.96
C THR A 215 8.10 4.34 18.16
N SER A 216 7.49 5.01 19.12
CA SER A 216 8.09 5.42 20.39
C SER A 216 7.39 4.69 21.55
N TRP A 217 8.20 4.21 22.49
CA TRP A 217 7.73 3.58 23.71
C TRP A 217 8.24 4.35 24.93
N LEU A 218 7.35 4.58 25.89
CA LEU A 218 7.71 5.01 27.24
C LEU A 218 7.50 3.82 28.17
N GLN A 219 8.59 3.30 28.73
CA GLN A 219 8.57 2.23 29.71
C GLN A 219 8.65 2.81 31.12
N ILE A 220 7.76 2.37 32.00
CA ILE A 220 7.77 2.68 33.44
C ILE A 220 7.94 1.36 34.18
N GLN A 221 9.08 1.18 34.85
CA GLN A 221 9.35 0.02 35.68
C GLN A 221 8.89 0.24 37.11
N SER A 222 8.43 -0.82 37.76
CA SER A 222 8.02 -0.81 39.17
C SER A 222 7.10 0.36 39.49
N LEU A 223 5.94 0.41 38.81
CA LEU A 223 4.96 1.49 38.85
C LEU A 223 4.66 1.96 40.29
N GLN A 224 4.69 3.26 40.52
CA GLN A 224 4.44 3.89 41.82
C GLN A 224 3.20 4.79 41.77
N ARG A 225 2.57 5.06 42.92
CA ARG A 225 1.40 5.98 42.97
C ARG A 225 1.71 7.37 42.40
N ASN A 226 2.94 7.85 42.53
CA ASN A 226 3.36 9.15 41.99
C ASN A 226 3.50 9.15 40.46
N ASP A 227 3.58 7.99 39.82
CA ASP A 227 3.59 7.87 38.36
C ASP A 227 2.17 8.06 37.77
N GLN A 228 1.13 8.13 38.61
CA GLN A 228 -0.23 8.43 38.18
C GLN A 228 -0.29 9.82 37.54
N GLY A 229 -0.97 9.92 36.40
CA GLY A 229 -1.17 11.19 35.70
C GLY A 229 -1.40 11.00 34.21
N THR A 230 -1.26 12.10 33.47
CA THR A 230 -1.46 12.14 32.03
C THR A 230 -0.12 12.12 31.31
N TYR A 231 0.03 11.22 30.35
CA TYR A 231 1.22 11.09 29.51
C TYR A 231 0.84 11.49 28.09
N THR A 232 1.59 12.43 27.54
CA THR A 232 1.33 12.99 26.22
C THR A 232 2.49 12.67 25.30
N CYS A 233 2.18 11.97 24.20
CA CYS A 233 3.11 11.80 23.09
C CYS A 233 3.02 13.05 22.22
N VAL A 234 4.17 13.68 21.98
CA VAL A 234 4.31 14.86 21.14
C VAL A 234 5.17 14.49 19.93
N ALA A 235 4.60 14.53 18.74
CA ALA A 235 5.32 14.31 17.49
C ALA A 235 5.52 15.65 16.76
N SER A 236 6.74 15.94 16.32
CA SER A 236 7.08 17.22 15.67
C SER A 236 8.04 17.05 14.48
N ASN A 237 7.86 17.87 13.44
CA ASN A 237 8.81 18.03 12.34
C ASN A 237 8.79 19.49 11.83
N ALA A 238 9.51 19.78 10.75
CA ALA A 238 9.60 21.13 10.20
C ALA A 238 8.26 21.74 9.70
N LEU A 239 7.22 20.93 9.51
CA LEU A 239 5.91 21.36 9.02
C LEU A 239 4.87 21.49 10.14
N GLY A 240 5.13 20.99 11.35
CA GLY A 240 4.19 21.14 12.45
C GLY A 240 4.45 20.22 13.64
N LYS A 241 3.49 20.24 14.57
CA LYS A 241 3.48 19.44 15.80
C LYS A 241 2.06 18.93 16.06
N VAL A 242 1.96 17.69 16.52
CA VAL A 242 0.70 17.05 16.93
C VAL A 242 0.92 16.32 18.26
N GLU A 243 -0.12 16.22 19.07
CA GLU A 243 -0.05 15.56 20.37
C GLU A 243 -1.28 14.70 20.65
N LYS A 244 -1.05 13.58 21.36
CA LYS A 244 -2.09 12.68 21.86
C LYS A 244 -1.72 12.21 23.25
N SER A 245 -2.72 12.14 24.12
CA SER A 245 -2.53 11.85 25.54
C SER A 245 -3.26 10.59 25.98
N CYS A 246 -2.72 9.94 27.02
CA CYS A 246 -3.35 8.85 27.74
C CYS A 246 -3.20 9.05 29.25
N THR A 247 -3.95 8.28 30.04
CA THR A 247 -3.87 8.31 31.51
C THR A 247 -3.28 7.01 32.03
N VAL A 248 -2.36 7.12 32.99
CA VAL A 248 -1.86 6.00 33.80
C VAL A 248 -2.48 6.09 35.18
N SER A 249 -3.20 5.06 35.60
CA SER A 249 -3.85 4.94 36.91
C SER A 249 -3.23 3.80 37.71
N VAL A 250 -3.01 4.01 39.01
CA VAL A 250 -2.33 3.04 39.88
C VAL A 250 -3.25 2.53 40.98
N GLU A 251 -3.51 1.23 40.98
CA GLU A 251 -4.25 0.53 42.03
C GLU A 251 -3.31 0.07 43.14
N ALA A 252 -3.81 0.07 44.38
CA ALA A 252 -3.08 -0.53 45.49
C ALA A 252 -2.92 -2.04 45.25
N GLY A 253 -1.68 -2.55 45.33
CA GLY A 253 -1.47 -3.99 45.44
C GLY A 253 -2.06 -4.50 46.76
N ARG A 254 -2.67 -5.69 46.76
CA ARG A 254 -2.89 -6.40 48.03
C ARG A 254 -1.51 -6.82 48.54
N GLU A 255 -1.09 -6.24 49.65
CA GLU A 255 -0.01 -6.80 50.47
C GLU A 255 -0.49 -8.18 50.95
N PHE A 256 0.32 -9.22 50.70
CA PHE A 256 0.10 -10.57 51.24
C PHE A 256 0.96 -10.76 52.48
#